data_AF-A0A2J6RUN2-F1
#
_entry.id   AF-A0A2J6RUN2-F1
#
_cell.length_a   1.000
_cell.length_b   1.000
_cell.length_c   1.000
_cell.angle_alpha   90.00
_cell.angle_beta   90.00
_cell.angle_gamma   90.00
#
_symmetry.space_group_name_H-M   'P 1'
#
loop_
_entity.id
_entity.type
_entity.pdbx_description
1 polymer ?
#
loop_
_entity_poly.entity_id
_entity_poly.type
_entity_poly.pdbx_seq_one_letter_code
_entity_poly.pdbx_strand_id
1 'polypeptide(L)' 'MKRGYSKIPINDIAIPGEGADSISTAVDIIMLATFASRERTEADWTKLLESVGLRVLNIWTYERGAWSLTEAEPA' A
#
# COMPACT_ATOMS: atom_id res chain seq x y z
N MET A 1 -5.55 2.84 19.74
CA MET A 1 -4.69 3.92 19.19
C MET A 1 -5.39 5.26 19.37
N LYS A 2 -4.66 6.37 19.52
CA LYS A 2 -5.23 7.72 19.75
C LYS A 2 -5.18 8.57 18.48
N ARG A 3 -6.34 9.03 17.99
CA ARG A 3 -6.45 9.91 16.82
C ARG A 3 -5.62 11.20 17.03
N GLY A 4 -4.92 11.65 15.99
CA GLY A 4 -4.06 12.82 16.03
C GLY A 4 -2.72 12.63 16.76
N TYR A 5 -2.44 11.43 17.29
CA TYR A 5 -1.16 11.11 17.93
C TYR A 5 -0.55 9.81 17.39
N SER A 6 -1.34 8.74 17.33
CA SER A 6 -0.91 7.44 16.81
C SER A 6 -0.96 7.41 15.28
N LYS A 7 0.12 6.91 14.67
CA LYS A 7 0.23 6.63 13.23
C LYS A 7 0.61 5.17 12.99
N ILE A 8 0.21 4.62 11.86
CA ILE A 8 0.68 3.33 11.33
C ILE A 8 1.39 3.61 10.01
N PRO A 9 2.72 3.57 9.98
CA PRO A 9 3.47 3.52 8.74
C PRO A 9 3.45 2.08 8.19
N ILE A 10 3.02 1.92 6.95
CA ILE A 10 3.07 0.67 6.19
C ILE A 10 4.03 0.90 5.03
N ASN A 11 5.15 0.17 5.03
CA ASN A 11 6.14 0.21 3.96
C ASN A 11 5.91 -0.99 3.04
N ASP A 12 5.15 -0.79 1.98
CA ASP A 12 4.75 -1.85 1.06
C ASP A 12 4.50 -1.26 -0.34
N ILE A 13 4.38 -2.12 -1.35
CA ILE A 13 4.10 -1.68 -2.72
C ILE A 13 2.64 -1.21 -2.80
N ALA A 14 2.44 -0.02 -3.38
CA ALA A 14 1.12 0.51 -3.73
C ALA A 14 1.09 0.71 -5.25
N ILE A 15 0.55 -0.28 -5.97
CA ILE A 15 0.55 -0.28 -7.43
C ILE A 15 -0.37 0.83 -7.96
N PRO A 16 0.05 1.66 -8.93
CA PRO A 16 -0.84 2.63 -9.55
C PRO A 16 -1.97 1.92 -10.30
N GLY A 17 -3.14 2.56 -10.40
CA GLY A 17 -4.30 1.95 -11.08
C GLY A 17 -4.04 1.59 -12.55
N GLU A 18 -3.10 2.28 -13.19
CA GLU A 18 -2.66 2.03 -14.56
C GLU A 18 -1.15 2.33 -14.68
N GLY A 19 -0.49 1.74 -15.69
CA GLY A 19 0.91 2.06 -15.99
C GLY A 19 1.93 1.55 -14.96
N ALA A 20 1.68 0.41 -14.33
CA ALA A 20 2.60 -0.21 -13.37
C ALA A 20 3.99 -0.45 -13.99
N ASP A 21 5.04 -0.20 -13.21
CA ASP A 21 6.41 -0.44 -13.63
C ASP A 21 6.77 -1.93 -13.61
N SER A 22 7.89 -2.26 -14.26
CA SER A 22 8.33 -3.65 -14.41
C SER A 22 8.74 -4.30 -13.08
N ILE A 23 9.22 -3.54 -12.10
CA ILE A 23 9.63 -4.08 -10.80
C ILE A 23 8.40 -4.43 -9.98
N SER A 24 7.43 -3.51 -9.86
CA SER A 24 6.16 -3.80 -9.15
C SER A 24 5.44 -5.00 -9.76
N THR A 25 5.40 -5.09 -11.09
CA THR A 25 4.80 -6.22 -11.82
C THR A 25 5.53 -7.53 -11.55
N ALA A 26 6.88 -7.52 -11.57
CA ALA A 26 7.66 -8.72 -11.30
C ALA A 26 7.47 -9.21 -9.86
N VAL A 27 7.40 -8.30 -8.88
CA VAL A 27 7.15 -8.64 -7.48
C VAL A 27 5.75 -9.23 -7.30
N ASP A 28 4.71 -8.67 -7.93
CA ASP A 28 3.35 -9.24 -7.88
C ASP A 28 3.30 -10.68 -8.42
N ILE A 29 4.01 -10.97 -9.52
CA ILE A 29 4.14 -12.33 -10.05
C ILE A 29 4.86 -13.26 -9.06
N ILE A 30 5.92 -12.79 -8.40
CA ILE A 30 6.62 -13.56 -7.37
C ILE A 30 5.68 -13.86 -6.19
N MET A 31 4.90 -12.87 -5.76
CA MET A 31 3.93 -13.02 -4.68
C MET A 31 2.83 -14.02 -5.02
N LEU A 32 2.32 -13.98 -6.24
CA LEU A 32 1.36 -14.94 -6.75
C LEU A 32 1.95 -16.36 -6.79
N ALA A 33 3.11 -16.52 -7.42
CA ALA A 33 3.70 -17.83 -7.68
C ALA A 33 4.21 -18.52 -6.39
N THR A 34 4.70 -17.73 -5.43
CA THR A 34 5.36 -18.26 -4.23
C THR A 34 4.42 -18.37 -3.04
N PHE A 35 3.45 -17.46 -2.92
CA PHE A 35 2.61 -17.33 -1.73
C PHE A 35 1.11 -17.36 -2.00
N ALA A 36 0.68 -17.54 -3.26
CA ALA A 36 -0.71 -17.38 -3.67
C ALA A 36 -1.32 -16.04 -3.20
N SER A 37 -0.48 -14.99 -3.20
CA SER A 37 -0.82 -13.64 -2.75
C SER A 37 -0.84 -12.69 -3.95
N ARG A 38 -1.18 -11.43 -3.68
CA ARG A 38 -1.06 -10.33 -4.63
C ARG A 38 -0.55 -9.09 -3.92
N GLU A 39 0.12 -8.24 -4.68
CA GLU A 39 0.33 -6.86 -4.29
C GLU A 39 -0.98 -6.05 -4.41
N ARG A 40 -1.03 -4.94 -3.68
CA ARG A 40 -2.22 -4.07 -3.61
C ARG A 40 -2.01 -2.81 -4.42
N THR A 41 -3.09 -2.36 -5.06
CA THR A 41 -3.14 -1.01 -5.62
C THR A 41 -3.28 0.03 -4.51
N GLU A 42 -3.04 1.31 -4.81
CA GLU A 42 -3.36 2.41 -3.89
C GLU A 42 -4.82 2.35 -3.42
N ALA A 43 -5.76 2.09 -4.34
CA ALA A 43 -7.17 1.97 -4.03
C ALA A 43 -7.49 0.76 -3.12
N ASP A 44 -6.81 -0.36 -3.32
CA ASP A 44 -6.92 -1.53 -2.43
C ASP A 44 -6.45 -1.21 -1.01
N TRP A 45 -5.32 -0.50 -0.88
CA TRP A 45 -4.79 -0.08 0.42
C TRP A 45 -5.77 0.85 1.15
N THR A 46 -6.28 1.88 0.47
CA THR A 46 -7.28 2.79 1.03
C THR A 46 -8.50 2.01 1.50
N LYS A 47 -9.07 1.16 0.64
CA LYS A 47 -10.26 0.38 0.96
C LYS A 47 -10.05 -0.57 2.15
N LEU A 48 -8.90 -1.25 2.21
CA LEU A 48 -8.59 -2.17 3.31
C LEU A 48 -8.50 -1.41 4.63
N LEU A 49 -7.75 -0.32 4.67
CA LEU A 49 -7.53 0.45 5.90
C LEU A 49 -8.83 1.11 6.39
N GLU A 50 -9.63 1.66 5.50
CA GLU A 50 -10.95 2.21 5.84
C GLU A 50 -11.90 1.14 6.39
N SER A 51 -11.86 -0.08 5.85
CA SER A 51 -12.71 -1.18 6.32
C SER A 51 -12.46 -1.59 7.79
N VAL A 52 -11.30 -1.23 8.35
CA VAL A 52 -10.92 -1.53 9.74
C VAL A 52 -10.88 -0.28 10.62
N GLY A 53 -11.51 0.81 10.20
CA GLY A 53 -11.63 2.04 10.99
C GLY A 53 -10.36 2.89 11.03
N LEU A 54 -9.51 2.79 10.01
CA LEU A 54 -8.35 3.65 9.82
C LEU A 54 -8.62 4.65 8.70
N ARG A 55 -8.03 5.84 8.80
CA ARG A 55 -8.01 6.87 7.78
C ARG A 55 -6.63 6.95 7.16
N VAL A 56 -6.54 6.79 5.85
CA VAL A 56 -5.30 7.04 5.11
C VAL A 56 -5.03 8.53 5.08
N LEU A 57 -3.82 8.92 5.47
CA LEU A 57 -3.36 10.32 5.46
C LEU A 57 -2.64 10.63 4.17
N ASN A 58 -1.76 9.73 3.74
CA ASN A 58 -1.05 9.84 2.49
C ASN A 58 -0.46 8.49 2.06
N ILE A 59 -0.14 8.40 0.77
CA ILE A 59 0.67 7.34 0.18
C ILE A 59 1.79 8.02 -0.59
N TRP A 60 3.04 7.84 -0.13
CA TRP A 60 4.22 8.38 -0.81
C TRP A 60 4.93 7.26 -1.56
N THR A 61 4.95 7.35 -2.90
CA THR A 61 5.67 6.41 -3.76
C THR A 61 7.03 6.97 -4.13
N TYR A 62 8.08 6.17 -4.01
CA TYR A 62 9.43 6.60 -4.38
C TYR A 62 9.58 6.66 -5.90
N GLU A 63 9.95 7.82 -6.47
CA GLU A 63 10.00 8.03 -7.94
C GLU A 63 10.85 6.99 -8.71
N ARG A 64 11.79 6.31 -8.05
CA ARG A 64 12.69 5.31 -8.67
C ARG A 64 12.57 3.91 -8.07
N GLY A 65 11.48 3.61 -7.36
CA GLY A 65 11.29 2.31 -6.71
C GLY A 65 9.83 1.89 -6.64
N ALA A 66 9.61 0.59 -6.47
CA ALA A 66 8.26 0.01 -6.36
C ALA A 66 7.61 0.27 -4.99
N TRP A 67 8.42 0.55 -3.95
CA TRP A 67 7.93 0.69 -2.59
C TRP A 67 7.29 2.04 -2.32
N SER A 68 6.25 1.99 -1.49
CA SER A 68 5.51 3.15 -1.02
C SER A 68 5.45 3.15 0.50
N LEU A 69 5.34 4.35 1.09
CA LEU A 69 4.99 4.52 2.48
C LEU A 69 3.52 4.95 2.55
N THR A 70 2.67 4.09 3.08
CA THR A 70 1.28 4.43 3.40
C THR A 70 1.20 4.80 4.87
N GLU A 71 0.78 6.02 5.19
CA GLU A 71 0.52 6.44 6.57
C GLU A 71 -0.99 6.46 6.84
N ALA A 72 -1.38 5.79 7.91
CA ALA A 72 -2.75 5.77 8.39
C ALA A 72 -2.84 6.15 9.88
N GLU A 73 -4.01 6.60 10.31
CA GLU A 73 -4.33 6.81 11.72
C GLU A 73 -5.75 6.30 12.04
N PRO A 74 -6.13 6.18 13.32
CA PRO A 74 -7.52 5.87 13.68
C PRO A 74 -8.47 6.93 13.13
N ALA A 75 -9.56 6.49 12.48
CA ALA A 75 -10.58 7.38 11.93
C ALA A 75 -11.20 8.30 12.99
#